data_AF-A0A7S1U4H1-F1
#
_entry.id   AF-A0A7S1U4H1-F1
#
_cell.length_a   1.000
_cell.length_b   1.000
_cell.length_c   1.000
_cell.angle_alpha   90.00
_cell.angle_beta   90.00
_cell.angle_gamma   90.00
#
_symmetry.space_group_name_H-M   'P 1'
#
loop_
_entity.id
_entity.type
_entity.pdbx_description
1 polymer ?
#
loop_
_entity_poly.entity_id
_entity_poly.type
_entity_poly.pdbx_seq_one_letter_code
_entity_poly.pdbx_strand_id
1 'polypeptide(L)'
;PAPDISRRHARPSGGGGGMSGAGGEFSDVMAGHNILAISRPVEVWRATSRMRGIHSQRIVSMCVRRQLIYICTADHNGRDHKVFCWNANGSSKAEEIELGRDALGAGAGGASGSEQRPNIFLDPTGQHCFICGADGDNFYVSMRSTRARRLTAWQGVHVTAVAFDPDTCSESGVGSMLIGSASGSLYEGSWGPNARDIRFENLHVLDQAATPRVTEIHLERIVGDGGGVALFILLSTAGPTRLYHFIGPGPLPELFKAHRSGGGLTAYTELPGSLPGSAERVIYRAGEGTRQFAMLTAHGIYNGSVLLSGASGVILDKAAMLPLG
;
A
#
# COMPACT_ATOMS: atom_id res chain seq x y z
N PRO A 1 -18.69 -3.92 48.74
CA PRO A 1 -19.27 -5.26 48.54
C PRO A 1 -19.24 -5.64 47.05
N ALA A 2 -18.16 -6.29 46.65
CA ALA A 2 -18.04 -7.00 45.39
C ALA A 2 -17.95 -8.51 45.71
N PRO A 3 -18.40 -9.39 44.81
CA PRO A 3 -17.88 -10.74 44.79
C PRO A 3 -17.14 -11.01 43.47
N ASP A 4 -15.90 -11.46 43.68
CA ASP A 4 -15.04 -12.24 42.79
C ASP A 4 -15.66 -13.64 42.56
N ILE A 5 -15.69 -14.11 41.31
CA ILE A 5 -15.89 -15.53 41.00
C ILE A 5 -14.98 -15.92 39.83
N SER A 6 -13.80 -16.41 40.20
CA SER A 6 -13.06 -17.40 39.45
C SER A 6 -13.82 -18.74 39.39
N ARG A 7 -13.88 -19.41 38.23
CA ARG A 7 -13.99 -20.88 38.14
C ARG A 7 -13.61 -21.42 36.76
N ARG A 8 -12.80 -22.49 36.81
CA ARG A 8 -12.28 -23.28 35.69
C ARG A 8 -13.28 -24.34 35.20
N HIS A 9 -13.01 -24.78 33.97
CA HIS A 9 -13.25 -26.08 33.34
C HIS A 9 -14.67 -26.51 32.94
N ALA A 10 -14.86 -26.69 31.63
CA ALA A 10 -15.28 -27.96 31.05
C ALA A 10 -14.84 -28.05 29.57
N ARG A 11 -14.07 -29.09 29.21
CA ARG A 11 -13.98 -29.59 27.83
C ARG A 11 -15.21 -30.47 27.58
N PRO A 12 -15.83 -30.43 26.40
CA PRO A 12 -16.56 -31.57 25.88
C PRO A 12 -15.70 -32.36 24.89
N SER A 13 -15.73 -33.67 25.10
CA SER A 13 -15.27 -34.74 24.24
C SER A 13 -15.98 -34.76 22.88
N GLY A 14 -15.34 -35.41 21.91
CA GLY A 14 -15.71 -35.38 20.49
C GLY A 14 -17.06 -36.01 20.13
N GLY A 15 -17.53 -35.57 18.97
CA GLY A 15 -18.57 -36.21 18.16
C GLY A 15 -18.30 -35.86 16.71
N GLY A 16 -17.90 -36.87 15.92
CA GLY A 16 -17.71 -36.73 14.48
C GLY A 16 -19.04 -36.50 13.77
N GLY A 17 -19.03 -35.54 12.85
CA GLY A 17 -20.12 -35.29 11.90
C GLY A 17 -19.55 -34.52 10.73
N GLY A 18 -19.34 -35.19 9.61
CA GLY A 18 -18.88 -34.57 8.38
C GLY A 18 -19.95 -33.65 7.80
N MET A 19 -19.56 -32.42 7.49
CA MET A 19 -20.22 -31.59 6.48
C MET A 19 -19.14 -30.93 5.63
N SER A 20 -19.04 -31.42 4.40
CA SER A 20 -18.42 -30.73 3.27
C SER A 20 -19.30 -29.55 2.86
N GLY A 21 -18.71 -28.36 2.69
CA GLY A 21 -19.37 -27.28 1.96
C GLY A 21 -19.02 -25.88 2.47
N ALA A 22 -18.73 -24.99 1.52
CA ALA A 22 -18.45 -23.55 1.67
C ALA A 22 -17.04 -23.18 2.16
N GLY A 23 -16.05 -23.46 1.31
CA GLY A 23 -14.83 -22.65 1.24
C GLY A 23 -15.19 -21.27 0.66
N GLY A 24 -15.45 -20.30 1.53
CA GLY A 24 -15.54 -18.89 1.15
C GLY A 24 -14.13 -18.32 1.04
N GLU A 25 -13.74 -17.95 -0.18
CA GLU A 25 -12.49 -17.25 -0.48
C GLU A 25 -12.45 -15.90 0.25
N PHE A 26 -11.57 -15.80 1.25
CA PHE A 26 -11.23 -14.57 1.96
C PHE A 26 -10.00 -13.86 1.33
N SER A 27 -9.69 -14.12 0.05
CA SER A 27 -8.31 -13.95 -0.46
C SER A 27 -7.96 -12.62 -1.12
N ASP A 28 -8.89 -11.74 -1.49
CA ASP A 28 -8.54 -10.58 -2.33
C ASP A 28 -8.69 -9.18 -1.71
N VAL A 29 -9.20 -9.06 -0.48
CA VAL A 29 -9.58 -7.75 0.07
C VAL A 29 -8.43 -6.99 0.77
N MET A 30 -7.32 -7.66 1.12
CA MET A 30 -6.24 -7.07 1.93
C MET A 30 -4.93 -6.86 1.19
N ALA A 31 -4.92 -7.11 -0.11
CA ALA A 31 -3.69 -7.26 -0.83
C ALA A 31 -3.15 -5.93 -1.33
N GLY A 32 -2.10 -5.41 -0.67
CA GLY A 32 -1.40 -4.19 -1.05
C GLY A 32 -1.50 -3.04 -0.03
N HIS A 33 -2.27 -3.20 1.04
CA HIS A 33 -2.42 -2.15 2.06
C HIS A 33 -1.45 -2.32 3.23
N ASN A 34 -0.80 -1.22 3.63
CA ASN A 34 0.06 -1.17 4.81
C ASN A 34 -0.80 -1.24 6.09
N ILE A 35 -0.56 -2.23 6.96
CA ILE A 35 -1.23 -2.33 8.26
C ILE A 35 -0.49 -1.45 9.30
N LEU A 36 -1.25 -0.62 10.03
CA LEU A 36 -0.72 0.31 11.03
C LEU A 36 -0.08 -0.44 12.22
N ALA A 37 1.11 0.02 12.63
CA ALA A 37 1.95 -0.56 13.68
C ALA A 37 1.23 -0.78 15.03
N ILE A 38 1.43 -1.96 15.63
CA ILE A 38 0.96 -2.31 16.98
C ILE A 38 2.14 -2.20 17.95
N SER A 39 1.96 -1.51 19.09
CA SER A 39 3.01 -1.19 20.06
C SER A 39 3.37 -2.33 21.03
N ARG A 40 2.86 -3.54 20.82
CA ARG A 40 3.12 -4.74 21.63
C ARG A 40 3.83 -5.79 20.77
N PRO A 41 4.54 -6.78 21.37
CA PRO A 41 5.08 -7.89 20.60
C PRO A 41 3.95 -8.51 19.77
N VAL A 42 4.07 -8.39 18.45
CA VAL A 42 3.04 -8.87 17.54
C VAL A 42 3.32 -10.33 17.28
N GLU A 43 2.42 -11.16 17.76
CA GLU A 43 2.36 -12.56 17.38
C GLU A 43 1.48 -12.64 16.13
N VAL A 44 2.07 -13.04 15.00
CA VAL A 44 1.30 -13.41 13.83
C VAL A 44 0.91 -14.87 13.98
N TRP A 45 -0.39 -15.11 14.00
CA TRP A 45 -0.96 -16.43 14.24
C TRP A 45 -1.36 -17.07 12.91
N ARG A 46 -0.85 -18.28 12.66
CA ARG A 46 -1.55 -19.25 11.82
C ARG A 46 -2.48 -20.02 12.74
N ALA A 47 -3.68 -20.38 12.28
CA ALA A 47 -4.66 -21.16 13.07
C ALA A 47 -4.08 -22.43 13.71
N THR A 48 -2.96 -22.95 13.20
CA THR A 48 -2.27 -24.15 13.68
C THR A 48 -0.80 -23.95 14.05
N SER A 49 -0.24 -22.73 13.97
CA SER A 49 1.20 -22.49 14.22
C SER A 49 1.48 -21.06 14.68
N ARG A 50 2.36 -20.93 15.68
CA ARG A 50 2.84 -19.64 16.20
C ARG A 50 4.10 -19.22 15.43
N MET A 51 4.16 -17.97 14.95
CA MET A 51 5.45 -17.39 14.58
C MET A 51 6.33 -17.27 15.84
N ARG A 52 7.34 -18.13 15.94
CA ARG A 52 8.45 -17.95 16.90
C ARG A 52 9.58 -17.26 16.13
N GLY A 53 10.01 -16.07 16.55
CA GLY A 53 11.24 -15.50 15.98
C GLY A 53 11.46 -14.01 16.18
N ILE A 54 10.41 -13.19 16.31
CA ILE A 54 10.57 -11.74 16.42
C ILE A 54 10.38 -11.33 17.88
N HIS A 55 11.32 -11.72 18.74
CA HIS A 55 11.33 -11.27 20.13
C HIS A 55 11.98 -9.88 20.20
N SER A 56 11.36 -8.95 20.93
CA SER A 56 11.86 -7.59 21.27
C SER A 56 11.88 -6.50 20.19
N GLN A 57 11.25 -6.71 19.02
CA GLN A 57 11.15 -5.68 17.97
C GLN A 57 9.70 -5.27 17.68
N ARG A 58 9.49 -4.00 17.32
CA ARG A 58 8.19 -3.42 16.95
C ARG A 58 7.95 -3.64 15.46
N ILE A 59 6.75 -4.05 15.06
CA ILE A 59 6.36 -4.04 13.64
C ILE A 59 6.12 -2.60 13.20
N VAL A 60 6.77 -2.19 12.12
CA VAL A 60 6.70 -0.83 11.57
C VAL A 60 5.81 -0.78 10.34
N SER A 61 5.94 -1.77 9.46
CA SER A 61 5.13 -1.95 8.25
C SER A 61 4.98 -3.44 7.98
N MET A 62 3.87 -3.82 7.37
CA MET A 62 3.62 -5.19 6.94
C MET A 62 2.77 -5.15 5.67
N CYS A 63 3.10 -6.04 4.74
CA CYS A 63 2.31 -6.28 3.55
C CYS A 63 2.06 -7.78 3.40
N VAL A 64 0.86 -8.14 2.99
CA VAL A 64 0.43 -9.53 2.80
C VAL A 64 -0.15 -9.69 1.40
N ARG A 65 0.33 -10.70 0.67
CA ARG A 65 -0.22 -11.07 -0.64
C ARG A 65 -0.21 -12.59 -0.77
N ARG A 66 -1.38 -13.17 -1.04
CA ARG A 66 -1.58 -14.64 -1.09
C ARG A 66 -1.09 -15.30 0.21
N GLN A 67 0.04 -16.00 0.12
CA GLN A 67 0.66 -16.76 1.21
C GLN A 67 1.95 -16.10 1.69
N LEU A 68 2.32 -14.94 1.13
CA LEU A 68 3.54 -14.23 1.45
C LEU A 68 3.23 -13.06 2.38
N ILE A 69 4.03 -12.97 3.42
CA ILE A 69 3.95 -11.93 4.44
C ILE A 69 5.33 -11.30 4.53
N TYR A 70 5.42 -10.01 4.20
CA TYR A 70 6.62 -9.21 4.41
C TYR A 70 6.41 -8.32 5.62
N ILE A 71 7.38 -8.31 6.53
CA ILE A 71 7.30 -7.56 7.79
C ILE A 71 8.56 -6.72 7.93
N CYS A 72 8.40 -5.41 8.05
CA CYS A 72 9.44 -4.53 8.55
C CYS A 72 9.31 -4.41 10.07
N THR A 73 10.41 -4.63 10.74
CA THR A 73 10.55 -4.51 12.20
C THR A 73 11.58 -3.45 12.52
N ALA A 74 11.50 -2.88 13.72
CA ALA A 74 12.55 -2.01 14.26
C ALA A 74 12.80 -2.34 15.73
N ASP A 75 13.97 -1.98 16.24
CA ASP A 75 14.21 -1.96 17.68
C ASP A 75 13.25 -0.99 18.41
N HIS A 76 13.29 -0.99 19.74
CA HIS A 76 12.44 -0.15 20.57
C HIS A 76 12.62 1.36 20.30
N ASN A 77 13.78 1.75 19.76
CA ASN A 77 14.13 3.13 19.42
C ASN A 77 13.80 3.51 17.97
N GLY A 78 13.37 2.56 17.13
CA GLY A 78 13.06 2.79 15.73
C GLY A 78 14.29 2.98 14.83
N ARG A 79 15.45 2.41 15.17
CA ARG A 79 16.73 2.64 14.47
C ARG A 79 17.24 1.42 13.69
N ASP A 80 17.06 0.21 14.24
CA ASP A 80 17.55 -1.02 13.60
C ASP A 80 16.42 -1.70 12.80
N HIS A 81 16.23 -1.23 11.57
CA HIS A 81 15.19 -1.75 10.69
C HIS A 81 15.59 -3.06 10.02
N LYS A 82 14.78 -4.10 10.22
CA LYS A 82 14.95 -5.41 9.58
C LYS A 82 13.70 -5.80 8.83
N VAL A 83 13.89 -6.40 7.65
CA VAL A 83 12.79 -6.89 6.82
C VAL A 83 12.83 -8.40 6.76
N PHE A 84 11.70 -9.02 7.03
CA PHE A 84 11.52 -10.47 6.96
C PHE A 84 10.49 -10.82 5.90
N CYS A 85 10.72 -11.91 5.18
CA CYS A 85 9.74 -12.54 4.32
C CYS A 85 9.33 -13.89 4.92
N TRP A 86 8.03 -14.17 4.90
CA TRP A 86 7.49 -15.44 5.37
C TRP A 86 6.47 -16.00 4.38
N ASN A 87 6.59 -17.30 4.08
CA ASN A 87 5.62 -18.04 3.28
C ASN A 87 4.75 -18.91 4.19
N ALA A 88 3.49 -18.52 4.37
CA ALA A 88 2.52 -19.15 5.25
C ALA A 88 2.18 -20.61 4.87
N ASN A 89 2.36 -20.99 3.60
CA ASN A 89 2.15 -22.37 3.14
C ASN A 89 3.42 -23.23 3.21
N GLY A 90 4.59 -22.61 3.35
CA GLY A 90 5.87 -23.28 3.33
C GLY A 90 6.45 -23.47 4.72
N SER A 91 7.68 -22.97 4.87
CA SER A 91 8.49 -23.09 6.07
C SER A 91 7.84 -22.40 7.29
N SER A 92 8.03 -22.99 8.48
CA SER A 92 7.64 -22.36 9.75
C SER A 92 8.58 -21.22 10.18
N LYS A 93 9.60 -20.90 9.37
CA LYS A 93 10.60 -19.87 9.63
C LYS A 93 10.46 -18.72 8.64
N ALA A 94 10.55 -17.50 9.16
CA ALA A 94 10.74 -16.30 8.36
C ALA A 94 12.22 -16.17 7.95
N GLU A 95 12.46 -15.65 6.75
CA GLU A 95 13.79 -15.37 6.21
C GLU A 95 14.06 -13.87 6.28
N GLU A 96 15.24 -13.48 6.76
CA GLU A 96 15.67 -12.07 6.79
C GLU A 96 16.14 -11.64 5.39
N ILE A 97 15.67 -10.48 4.94
CA ILE A 97 16.08 -9.85 3.69
C ILE A 97 17.32 -9.01 3.94
N GLU A 98 18.40 -9.30 3.22
CA GLU A 98 19.67 -8.59 3.34
C GLU A 98 19.62 -7.27 2.57
N LEU A 99 19.50 -6.15 3.31
CA LEU A 99 19.47 -4.79 2.77
C LEU A 99 20.85 -4.10 2.75
N GLY A 100 21.80 -4.62 3.52
CA GLY A 100 23.08 -3.95 3.82
C GLY A 100 23.01 -3.13 5.11
N ARG A 101 24.17 -2.76 5.67
CA ARG A 101 24.24 -1.94 6.91
C ARG A 101 23.65 -0.55 6.66
N ASP A 102 22.93 -0.03 7.65
CA ASP A 102 22.34 1.32 7.67
C ASP A 102 21.34 1.64 6.53
N ALA A 103 20.88 0.63 5.80
CA ALA A 103 20.11 0.75 4.56
C ALA A 103 18.75 1.46 4.69
N LEU A 104 18.16 1.49 5.89
CA LEU A 104 16.84 2.07 6.14
C LEU A 104 16.86 3.17 7.21
N GLY A 105 18.02 3.79 7.43
CA GLY A 105 18.15 4.96 8.29
C GLY A 105 18.30 4.60 9.76
N ALA A 106 19.53 4.32 10.20
CA ALA A 106 19.92 4.46 11.60
C ALA A 106 20.47 5.88 11.83
N GLY A 107 19.60 6.89 11.71
CA GLY A 107 19.75 8.28 12.17
C GLY A 107 21.12 8.97 12.08
N ALA A 108 21.27 9.87 11.11
CA ALA A 108 22.09 11.08 11.29
C ALA A 108 21.21 12.22 11.84
N GLY A 109 21.10 12.34 13.17
CA GLY A 109 20.92 13.61 13.89
C GLY A 109 19.83 14.63 13.48
N GLY A 110 18.69 14.21 12.91
CA GLY A 110 17.60 15.13 12.54
C GLY A 110 16.61 15.39 13.69
N ALA A 111 16.43 16.65 14.06
CA ALA A 111 15.47 17.11 15.06
C ALA A 111 14.00 16.89 14.63
N SER A 112 13.15 16.65 15.64
CA SER A 112 11.68 16.73 15.67
C SER A 112 10.88 15.83 14.71
N GLY A 113 10.34 14.73 15.25
CA GLY A 113 8.95 14.30 15.02
C GLY A 113 8.53 13.72 13.66
N SER A 114 9.40 13.69 12.65
CA SER A 114 9.05 13.08 11.35
C SER A 114 9.05 11.55 11.44
N GLU A 115 7.97 10.93 10.93
CA GLU A 115 7.76 9.48 10.94
C GLU A 115 8.77 8.79 10.01
N GLN A 116 9.96 8.47 10.52
CA GLN A 116 10.97 7.66 9.85
C GLN A 116 10.55 6.19 9.87
N ARG A 117 9.68 5.79 8.94
CA ARG A 117 9.20 4.42 8.81
C ARG A 117 9.38 3.92 7.39
N PRO A 118 10.03 2.76 7.18
CA PRO A 118 10.09 2.14 5.88
C PRO A 118 8.71 1.68 5.41
N ASN A 119 8.42 1.86 4.13
CA ASN A 119 7.23 1.33 3.47
C ASN A 119 7.61 0.06 2.69
N ILE A 120 6.73 -0.94 2.70
CA ILE A 120 6.87 -2.16 1.90
C ILE A 120 5.70 -2.23 0.92
N PHE A 121 6.01 -2.41 -0.36
CA PHE A 121 5.02 -2.56 -1.43
C PHE A 121 5.23 -3.90 -2.15
N LEU A 122 4.17 -4.68 -2.28
CA LEU A 122 4.16 -5.94 -3.01
C LEU A 122 3.34 -5.81 -4.29
N ASP A 123 3.87 -6.36 -5.37
CA ASP A 123 3.14 -6.41 -6.63
C ASP A 123 1.95 -7.41 -6.56
N PRO A 124 0.98 -7.31 -7.48
CA PRO A 124 -0.18 -8.19 -7.51
C PRO A 124 0.15 -9.69 -7.62
N THR A 125 1.29 -10.06 -8.19
CA THR A 125 1.70 -11.48 -8.29
C THR A 125 2.36 -12.00 -7.00
N GLY A 126 2.89 -11.09 -6.17
CA GLY A 126 3.67 -11.38 -4.97
C GLY A 126 5.13 -11.77 -5.25
N GLN A 127 5.59 -11.66 -6.51
CA GLN A 127 6.95 -12.02 -6.93
C GLN A 127 7.96 -10.90 -6.74
N HIS A 128 7.48 -9.67 -6.58
CA HIS A 128 8.27 -8.45 -6.59
C HIS A 128 7.89 -7.58 -5.39
N CYS A 129 8.91 -7.18 -4.64
CA CYS A 129 8.76 -6.40 -3.42
C CYS A 129 9.67 -5.17 -3.47
N PHE A 130 9.13 -4.03 -3.08
CA PHE A 130 9.83 -2.77 -2.93
C PHE A 130 9.88 -2.38 -1.47
N ILE A 131 11.07 -2.08 -0.98
CA ILE A 131 11.32 -1.65 0.39
C ILE A 131 11.88 -0.23 0.30
N CYS A 132 11.12 0.73 0.82
CA CYS A 132 11.36 2.15 0.63
C CYS A 132 11.60 2.84 1.98
N GLY A 133 12.81 3.31 2.22
CA GLY A 133 13.19 4.05 3.42
C GLY A 133 12.72 5.51 3.37
N ALA A 134 12.48 6.09 4.54
CA ALA A 134 12.06 7.49 4.68
C ALA A 134 13.15 8.48 4.21
N ASP A 135 14.41 8.06 4.24
CA ASP A 135 15.57 8.86 3.81
C ASP A 135 15.81 8.82 2.28
N GLY A 136 14.93 8.12 1.54
CA GLY A 136 15.03 8.00 0.08
C GLY A 136 15.93 6.87 -0.42
N ASP A 137 16.32 5.95 0.47
CA ASP A 137 16.95 4.70 0.10
C ASP A 137 15.91 3.63 -0.22
N ASN A 138 15.95 3.15 -1.46
CA ASN A 138 14.93 2.27 -2.03
C ASN A 138 15.56 0.98 -2.52
N PHE A 139 14.89 -0.15 -2.27
CA PHE A 139 15.38 -1.48 -2.59
C PHE A 139 14.30 -2.30 -3.28
N TYR A 140 14.74 -3.18 -4.16
CA TYR A 140 13.92 -4.19 -4.81
C TYR A 140 14.37 -5.58 -4.36
N VAL A 141 13.43 -6.45 -4.05
CA VAL A 141 13.67 -7.86 -3.79
C VAL A 141 12.66 -8.71 -4.55
N SER A 142 13.16 -9.76 -5.20
CA SER A 142 12.31 -10.78 -5.83
C SER A 142 12.02 -11.87 -4.80
N MET A 143 10.85 -12.50 -4.86
CA MET A 143 10.54 -13.69 -4.07
C MET A 143 11.60 -14.81 -4.21
N ARG A 144 12.34 -14.84 -5.34
CA ARG A 144 13.40 -15.84 -5.60
C ARG A 144 14.75 -15.50 -4.97
N SER A 145 14.88 -14.38 -4.26
CA SER A 145 16.14 -13.89 -3.68
C SER A 145 15.90 -13.29 -2.29
N THR A 146 16.79 -13.55 -1.34
CA THR A 146 16.82 -12.85 -0.05
C THR A 146 17.71 -11.61 -0.08
N ARG A 147 18.50 -11.43 -1.15
CA ARG A 147 19.38 -10.28 -1.33
C ARG A 147 18.64 -9.17 -2.05
N ALA A 148 18.52 -8.02 -1.39
CA ALA A 148 17.88 -6.86 -1.97
C ALA A 148 18.84 -6.10 -2.91
N ARG A 149 18.30 -5.57 -4.00
CA ARG A 149 19.01 -4.70 -4.95
C ARG A 149 18.63 -3.24 -4.68
N ARG A 150 19.62 -2.39 -4.40
CA ARG A 150 19.38 -0.95 -4.27
C ARG A 150 18.95 -0.34 -5.61
N LEU A 151 17.92 0.50 -5.58
CA LEU A 151 17.37 1.19 -6.74
C LEU A 151 17.97 2.59 -6.84
N THR A 152 19.11 2.70 -7.52
CA THR A 152 19.84 3.97 -7.68
C THR A 152 19.02 5.05 -8.40
N ALA A 153 18.18 4.67 -9.35
CA ALA A 153 17.30 5.60 -10.05
C ALA A 153 16.24 6.26 -9.12
N TRP A 154 15.93 5.63 -7.99
CA TRP A 154 14.94 6.13 -7.01
C TRP A 154 15.62 6.84 -5.83
N GLN A 155 16.94 7.00 -5.86
CA GLN A 155 17.69 7.54 -4.74
C GLN A 155 17.24 8.97 -4.40
N GLY A 156 17.06 9.24 -3.10
CA GLY A 156 16.60 10.54 -2.60
C GLY A 156 15.10 10.77 -2.74
N VAL A 157 14.36 9.82 -3.34
CA VAL A 157 12.90 9.87 -3.39
C VAL A 157 12.33 9.13 -2.19
N HIS A 158 11.71 9.87 -1.27
CA HIS A 158 10.90 9.28 -0.20
C HIS A 158 9.59 8.78 -0.81
N VAL A 159 9.56 7.48 -1.16
CA VAL A 159 8.39 6.81 -1.73
C VAL A 159 7.38 6.47 -0.64
N THR A 160 6.14 6.88 -0.86
CA THR A 160 5.09 6.84 0.16
C THR A 160 3.83 6.10 -0.27
N ALA A 161 3.63 5.94 -1.57
CA ALA A 161 2.55 5.12 -2.15
C ALA A 161 2.99 4.52 -3.49
N VAL A 162 2.51 3.32 -3.80
CA VAL A 162 2.74 2.64 -5.09
C VAL A 162 1.45 1.96 -5.51
N ALA A 163 1.01 2.20 -6.74
CA ALA A 163 -0.07 1.48 -7.40
C ALA A 163 0.47 0.73 -8.61
N PHE A 164 0.42 -0.59 -8.57
CA PHE A 164 0.79 -1.44 -9.71
C PHE A 164 -0.35 -1.50 -10.71
N ASP A 165 -0.04 -1.53 -12.01
CA ASP A 165 -1.02 -1.89 -13.04
C ASP A 165 -1.12 -3.42 -13.14
N PRO A 166 -2.20 -4.03 -12.61
CA PRO A 166 -2.32 -5.48 -12.54
C PRO A 166 -2.34 -6.14 -13.91
N ASP A 167 -2.75 -5.43 -14.97
CA ASP A 167 -2.87 -5.97 -16.32
C ASP A 167 -1.50 -6.06 -17.02
N THR A 168 -0.51 -5.33 -16.53
CA THR A 168 0.86 -5.36 -17.08
C THR A 168 1.84 -6.11 -16.18
N CYS A 169 1.43 -6.45 -14.97
CA CYS A 169 2.25 -7.15 -14.00
C CYS A 169 2.33 -8.65 -14.31
N SER A 170 3.50 -9.24 -14.13
CA SER A 170 3.76 -10.65 -14.40
C SER A 170 4.76 -11.23 -13.41
N GLU A 171 4.98 -12.55 -13.42
CA GLU A 171 5.97 -13.17 -12.53
C GLU A 171 7.43 -12.81 -12.88
N SER A 172 7.67 -12.36 -14.12
CA SER A 172 8.99 -12.02 -14.63
C SER A 172 9.26 -10.51 -14.65
N GLY A 173 8.26 -9.69 -14.31
CA GLY A 173 8.40 -8.24 -14.27
C GLY A 173 7.15 -7.57 -13.71
N VAL A 174 7.36 -6.43 -13.06
CA VAL A 174 6.33 -5.64 -12.37
C VAL A 174 5.40 -4.87 -13.31
N GLY A 175 5.69 -4.79 -14.61
CA GLY A 175 4.89 -4.01 -15.54
C GLY A 175 5.06 -2.50 -15.32
N SER A 176 4.00 -1.74 -15.54
CA SER A 176 3.90 -0.31 -15.21
C SER A 176 3.34 -0.12 -13.80
N MET A 177 3.79 0.91 -13.10
CA MET A 177 3.29 1.31 -11.79
C MET A 177 3.35 2.83 -11.63
N LEU A 178 2.41 3.38 -10.89
CA LEU A 178 2.43 4.77 -10.45
C LEU A 178 2.99 4.86 -9.03
N ILE A 179 3.97 5.73 -8.84
CA ILE A 179 4.67 5.91 -7.57
C ILE A 179 4.43 7.34 -7.08
N GLY A 180 3.97 7.48 -5.84
CA GLY A 180 3.80 8.75 -5.15
C GLY A 180 4.90 8.98 -4.11
N SER A 181 5.34 10.24 -3.99
CA SER A 181 6.35 10.64 -3.00
C SER A 181 5.80 11.53 -1.89
N ALA A 182 6.62 11.71 -0.86
CA ALA A 182 6.37 12.66 0.22
C ALA A 182 6.33 14.14 -0.24
N SER A 183 6.87 14.45 -1.41
CA SER A 183 6.92 15.80 -1.98
C SER A 183 5.77 16.12 -2.93
N GLY A 184 4.78 15.22 -3.05
CA GLY A 184 3.67 15.35 -4.01
C GLY A 184 4.03 14.99 -5.45
N SER A 185 5.24 14.45 -5.69
CA SER A 185 5.66 14.03 -7.01
C SER A 185 5.09 12.66 -7.36
N LEU A 186 4.64 12.51 -8.61
CA LEU A 186 4.17 11.26 -9.20
C LEU A 186 5.17 10.78 -10.26
N TYR A 187 5.57 9.53 -10.18
CA TYR A 187 6.54 8.91 -11.07
C TYR A 187 5.98 7.65 -11.72
N GLU A 188 6.34 7.38 -12.96
CA GLU A 188 6.17 6.06 -13.56
C GLU A 188 7.37 5.19 -13.16
N GLY A 189 7.08 4.07 -12.53
CA GLY A 189 7.99 2.93 -12.48
C GLY A 189 7.61 1.96 -13.60
N SER A 190 8.57 1.44 -14.35
CA SER A 190 8.28 0.27 -15.19
C SER A 190 9.46 -0.68 -15.30
N TRP A 191 9.17 -1.98 -15.25
CA TRP A 191 10.19 -3.01 -15.45
C TRP A 191 9.56 -4.28 -16.03
N GLY A 192 10.09 -4.67 -17.19
CA GLY A 192 9.65 -5.84 -17.93
C GLY A 192 10.65 -7.00 -17.86
N PRO A 193 10.28 -8.17 -18.40
CA PRO A 193 11.05 -9.41 -18.26
C PRO A 193 12.50 -9.35 -18.78
N ASN A 194 12.73 -8.51 -19.80
CA ASN A 194 14.03 -8.35 -20.46
C ASN A 194 14.71 -7.02 -20.11
N ALA A 195 14.11 -6.21 -19.24
CA ALA A 195 14.68 -4.92 -18.86
C ALA A 195 15.83 -5.13 -17.88
N ARG A 196 16.99 -4.54 -18.18
CA ARG A 196 18.16 -4.60 -17.29
C ARG A 196 17.95 -3.81 -16.01
N ASP A 197 17.21 -2.71 -16.09
CA ASP A 197 16.93 -1.81 -14.98
C ASP A 197 15.47 -1.34 -14.97
N ILE A 198 15.03 -0.88 -13.80
CA ILE A 198 13.71 -0.29 -13.62
C ILE A 198 13.74 1.13 -14.17
N ARG A 199 12.86 1.43 -15.12
CA ARG A 199 12.62 2.80 -15.58
C ARG A 199 11.92 3.57 -14.48
N PHE A 200 12.35 4.81 -14.26
CA PHE A 200 11.79 5.71 -13.29
C PHE A 200 11.75 7.13 -13.85
N GLU A 201 10.55 7.67 -14.06
CA GLU A 201 10.35 8.96 -14.73
C GLU A 201 9.34 9.81 -13.96
N ASN A 202 9.66 11.08 -13.70
CA ASN A 202 8.70 11.99 -13.10
C ASN A 202 7.61 12.35 -14.12
N LEU A 203 6.37 12.02 -13.79
CA LEU A 203 5.22 12.29 -14.66
C LEU A 203 4.51 13.58 -14.27
N HIS A 204 4.41 13.88 -12.99
CA HIS A 204 3.62 15.00 -12.51
C HIS A 204 4.06 15.43 -11.10
N VAL A 205 3.68 16.65 -10.71
CA VAL A 205 3.83 17.15 -9.34
C VAL A 205 2.50 17.73 -8.92
N LEU A 206 1.89 17.13 -7.90
CA LEU A 206 0.65 17.62 -7.29
C LEU A 206 0.93 18.95 -6.60
N ASP A 207 0.03 19.92 -6.81
CA ASP A 207 0.02 21.25 -6.19
C ASP A 207 1.40 21.71 -5.65
N GLN A 208 2.21 22.26 -6.55
CA GLN A 208 3.59 22.65 -6.27
C GLN A 208 3.73 23.62 -5.07
N ALA A 209 2.68 24.36 -4.73
CA ALA A 209 2.71 25.29 -3.60
C ALA A 209 2.52 24.57 -2.26
N ALA A 210 1.66 23.55 -2.21
CA ALA A 210 1.36 22.81 -0.99
C ALA A 210 2.30 21.62 -0.74
N THR A 211 2.91 21.07 -1.81
CA THR A 211 3.78 19.88 -1.75
C THR A 211 3.16 18.71 -0.96
N PRO A 212 1.91 18.33 -1.27
CA PRO A 212 1.18 17.41 -0.41
C PRO A 212 1.77 16.00 -0.45
N ARG A 213 1.91 15.32 0.69
CA ARG A 213 2.45 13.96 0.75
C ARG A 213 1.45 12.98 0.16
N VAL A 214 1.83 12.20 -0.85
CA VAL A 214 0.96 11.13 -1.36
C VAL A 214 0.88 10.01 -0.33
N THR A 215 -0.32 9.55 0.03
CA THR A 215 -0.50 8.53 1.08
C THR A 215 -0.98 7.19 0.54
N GLU A 216 -1.89 7.20 -0.43
CA GLU A 216 -2.40 6.02 -1.12
C GLU A 216 -2.74 6.35 -2.57
N ILE A 217 -2.58 5.36 -3.44
CA ILE A 217 -2.92 5.43 -4.87
C ILE A 217 -3.67 4.16 -5.25
N HIS A 218 -4.77 4.33 -5.96
CA HIS A 218 -5.49 3.28 -6.67
C HIS A 218 -5.40 3.52 -8.16
N LEU A 219 -5.17 2.46 -8.92
CA LEU A 219 -5.05 2.48 -10.37
C LEU A 219 -5.91 1.36 -10.96
N GLU A 220 -6.75 1.71 -11.92
CA GLU A 220 -7.64 0.78 -12.62
C GLU A 220 -7.60 1.06 -14.13
N ARG A 221 -7.61 0.00 -14.95
CA ARG A 221 -7.87 0.10 -16.39
C ARG A 221 -9.36 -0.05 -16.64
N ILE A 222 -9.96 0.88 -17.37
CA ILE A 222 -11.37 0.88 -17.73
C ILE A 222 -11.47 0.64 -19.23
N VAL A 223 -12.19 -0.40 -19.60
CA VAL A 223 -12.56 -0.65 -21.00
C VAL A 223 -13.85 0.11 -21.28
N GLY A 224 -13.78 1.09 -22.17
CA GLY A 224 -14.96 1.83 -22.63
C GLY A 224 -15.78 1.03 -23.65
N ASP A 225 -17.02 1.46 -23.89
CA ASP A 225 -17.97 0.79 -24.80
C ASP A 225 -17.45 0.66 -26.25
N GLY A 226 -16.51 1.51 -26.65
CA GLY A 226 -15.83 1.45 -27.96
C GLY A 226 -14.56 0.61 -28.00
N GLY A 227 -14.25 -0.16 -26.95
CA GLY A 227 -13.05 -1.01 -26.85
C GLY A 227 -11.75 -0.26 -26.53
N GLY A 228 -11.80 1.07 -26.36
CA GLY A 228 -10.68 1.87 -25.88
C GLY A 228 -10.40 1.64 -24.39
N VAL A 229 -9.13 1.67 -24.01
CA VAL A 229 -8.71 1.48 -22.61
C VAL A 229 -8.29 2.82 -22.01
N ALA A 230 -9.03 3.27 -21.00
CA ALA A 230 -8.70 4.43 -20.19
C ALA A 230 -8.05 3.98 -18.88
N LEU A 231 -7.23 4.85 -18.30
CA LEU A 231 -6.73 4.70 -16.94
C LEU A 231 -7.56 5.58 -16.02
N PHE A 232 -7.93 5.04 -14.86
CA PHE A 232 -8.48 5.79 -13.75
C PHE A 232 -7.58 5.66 -12.54
N ILE A 233 -7.30 6.81 -11.92
CA ILE A 233 -6.44 6.91 -10.77
C ILE A 233 -7.19 7.66 -9.69
N LEU A 234 -7.28 7.08 -8.50
CA LEU A 234 -7.79 7.74 -7.31
C LEU A 234 -6.67 7.78 -6.29
N LEU A 235 -6.26 8.97 -5.86
CA LEU A 235 -5.17 9.10 -4.91
C LEU A 235 -5.52 10.05 -3.78
N SER A 236 -4.95 9.79 -2.61
CA SER A 236 -5.08 10.66 -1.44
C SER A 236 -3.75 11.27 -1.06
N THR A 237 -3.84 12.41 -0.40
CA THR A 237 -2.70 13.16 0.10
C THR A 237 -2.92 13.67 1.51
N ALA A 238 -1.80 13.92 2.22
CA ALA A 238 -1.72 14.55 3.53
C ALA A 238 -1.04 15.91 3.45
N GLY A 239 -1.56 16.88 4.21
CA GLY A 239 -1.02 18.23 4.31
C GLY A 239 -1.04 19.02 3.00
N PRO A 240 -2.22 19.36 2.42
CA PRO A 240 -3.58 19.15 2.95
C PRO A 240 -4.21 17.81 2.59
N THR A 241 -5.30 17.46 3.28
CA THR A 241 -6.04 16.22 3.05
C THR A 241 -6.94 16.33 1.83
N ARG A 242 -6.52 15.74 0.72
CA ARG A 242 -7.23 15.82 -0.57
C ARG A 242 -7.38 14.46 -1.21
N LEU A 243 -8.52 14.26 -1.86
CA LEU A 243 -8.80 13.13 -2.74
C LEU A 243 -8.76 13.61 -4.20
N TYR A 244 -7.69 13.26 -4.91
CA TYR A 244 -7.51 13.55 -6.33
C TYR A 244 -8.03 12.41 -7.18
N HIS A 245 -8.53 12.73 -8.37
CA HIS A 245 -8.80 11.74 -9.39
C HIS A 245 -8.27 12.15 -10.76
N PHE A 246 -7.81 11.16 -11.53
CA PHE A 246 -7.37 11.32 -12.91
C PHE A 246 -8.07 10.28 -13.77
N ILE A 247 -8.49 10.69 -14.96
CA ILE A 247 -9.03 9.78 -15.98
C ILE A 247 -8.53 10.21 -17.35
N GLY A 248 -8.10 9.26 -18.17
CA GLY A 248 -7.58 9.60 -19.48
C GLY A 248 -7.04 8.40 -20.24
N PRO A 249 -6.47 8.64 -21.44
CA PRO A 249 -5.87 7.58 -22.24
C PRO A 249 -4.67 6.98 -21.50
N GLY A 250 -4.55 5.65 -21.55
CA GLY A 250 -3.30 4.97 -21.17
C GLY A 250 -2.33 4.90 -22.36
N PRO A 251 -1.00 4.85 -22.12
CA PRO A 251 -0.30 4.62 -20.84
C PRO A 251 -0.15 5.86 -19.94
N LEU A 252 0.39 5.69 -18.71
CA LEU A 252 0.51 6.76 -17.70
C LEU A 252 1.15 8.06 -18.23
N PRO A 253 2.23 8.05 -19.04
CA PRO A 253 2.79 9.28 -19.59
C PRO A 253 1.80 10.08 -20.45
N GLU A 254 0.94 9.40 -21.20
CA GLU A 254 -0.08 10.04 -22.05
C GLU A 254 -1.19 10.66 -21.21
N LEU A 255 -1.65 9.96 -20.16
CA LEU A 255 -2.61 10.48 -19.20
C LEU A 255 -2.11 11.80 -18.58
N PHE A 256 -0.91 11.82 -18.02
CA PHE A 256 -0.39 13.03 -17.38
C PHE A 256 -0.02 14.13 -18.40
N LYS A 257 0.35 13.77 -19.64
CA LYS A 257 0.53 14.75 -20.73
C LYS A 257 -0.79 15.42 -21.10
N ALA A 258 -1.89 14.67 -21.13
CA ALA A 258 -3.23 15.21 -21.40
C ALA A 258 -3.69 16.15 -20.27
N HIS A 259 -3.44 15.79 -19.01
CA HIS A 259 -3.73 16.66 -17.86
C HIS A 259 -2.87 17.95 -17.85
N ARG A 260 -1.59 17.89 -18.28
CA ARG A 260 -0.74 19.09 -18.40
C ARG A 260 -1.17 20.04 -19.52
N SER A 261 -1.64 19.49 -20.64
CA SER A 261 -1.96 20.27 -21.86
C SER A 261 -3.33 20.96 -21.82
N GLY A 262 -4.04 20.92 -20.69
CA GLY A 262 -5.31 21.65 -20.51
C GLY A 262 -6.58 20.87 -20.87
N GLY A 263 -6.50 19.56 -21.13
CA GLY A 263 -7.66 18.70 -21.39
C GLY A 263 -8.20 17.96 -20.15
N GLY A 264 -7.39 17.83 -19.10
CA GLY A 264 -7.77 17.12 -17.87
C GLY A 264 -7.83 18.07 -16.69
N LEU A 265 -9.04 18.39 -16.21
CA LEU A 265 -9.21 19.04 -14.91
C LEU A 265 -8.58 18.12 -13.86
N THR A 266 -7.50 18.55 -13.22
CA THR A 266 -7.03 17.90 -11.99
C THR A 266 -8.02 18.29 -10.91
N ALA A 267 -9.09 17.52 -10.79
CA ALA A 267 -10.11 17.75 -9.80
C ALA A 267 -9.74 16.99 -8.53
N TYR A 268 -9.75 17.72 -7.43
CA TYR A 268 -9.61 17.15 -6.11
C TYR A 268 -10.75 17.62 -5.23
N THR A 269 -11.11 16.78 -4.27
CA THR A 269 -11.96 17.17 -3.15
C THR A 269 -11.07 17.40 -1.94
N GLU A 270 -11.07 18.62 -1.42
CA GLU A 270 -10.40 18.94 -0.17
C GLU A 270 -11.31 18.57 1.00
N LEU A 271 -10.76 17.82 1.96
CA LEU A 271 -11.49 17.31 3.12
C LEU A 271 -10.98 17.99 4.39
N PRO A 272 -11.84 18.21 5.38
CA PRO A 272 -11.46 18.93 6.59
C PRO A 272 -10.53 18.11 7.48
N GLY A 273 -9.55 18.81 8.06
CA GLY A 273 -8.57 18.26 9.00
C GLY A 273 -7.55 17.35 8.31
N SER A 274 -6.43 17.14 8.98
CA SER A 274 -5.38 16.23 8.53
C SER A 274 -5.00 15.28 9.65
N LEU A 275 -4.81 14.01 9.32
CA LEU A 275 -4.31 13.07 10.31
C LEU A 275 -2.80 13.27 10.45
N PRO A 276 -2.27 13.22 11.68
CA PRO A 276 -0.83 13.23 11.87
C PRO A 276 -0.20 11.98 11.25
N GLY A 277 0.88 12.20 10.50
CA GLY A 277 1.65 11.13 9.85
C GLY A 277 0.98 10.54 8.60
N SER A 278 1.36 9.32 8.26
CA SER A 278 0.91 8.59 7.05
C SER A 278 -0.41 7.85 7.25
N ALA A 279 -1.31 8.37 8.09
CA ALA A 279 -2.49 7.64 8.56
C ALA A 279 -3.70 7.77 7.63
N GLU A 280 -3.72 8.76 6.74
CA GLU A 280 -4.75 8.87 5.71
C GLU A 280 -4.61 7.74 4.72
N ARG A 281 -5.68 6.96 4.57
CA ARG A 281 -5.72 5.78 3.70
C ARG A 281 -7.01 5.80 2.92
N VAL A 282 -6.92 5.46 1.64
CA VAL A 282 -8.08 5.21 0.78
C VAL A 282 -8.17 3.71 0.54
N ILE A 283 -9.35 3.17 0.70
CA ILE A 283 -9.75 1.85 0.22
C ILE A 283 -10.65 2.08 -0.98
N TYR A 284 -10.34 1.43 -2.08
CA TYR A 284 -11.12 1.47 -3.29
C TYR A 284 -11.50 0.05 -3.70
N ARG A 285 -12.73 -0.12 -4.13
CA ARG A 285 -13.24 -1.40 -4.62
C ARG A 285 -13.97 -1.17 -5.93
N ALA A 286 -13.43 -1.75 -6.99
CA ALA A 286 -14.16 -1.95 -8.23
C ALA A 286 -14.92 -3.28 -8.16
N GLY A 287 -16.18 -3.27 -8.59
CA GLY A 287 -17.01 -4.44 -8.81
C GLY A 287 -17.81 -4.31 -10.11
N GLU A 288 -18.56 -5.35 -10.48
CA GLU A 288 -19.40 -5.31 -11.67
C GLU A 288 -20.38 -4.12 -11.59
N GLY A 289 -20.16 -3.12 -12.44
CA GLY A 289 -21.01 -1.93 -12.57
C GLY A 289 -20.97 -0.93 -11.39
N THR A 290 -20.20 -1.18 -10.33
CA THR A 290 -20.12 -0.27 -9.17
C THR A 290 -18.68 -0.10 -8.69
N ARG A 291 -18.31 1.16 -8.44
CA ARG A 291 -17.01 1.52 -7.86
C ARG A 291 -17.28 2.23 -6.56
N GLN A 292 -16.67 1.78 -5.48
CA GLN A 292 -16.84 2.34 -4.14
C GLN A 292 -15.48 2.78 -3.60
N PHE A 293 -15.48 3.83 -2.82
CA PHE A 293 -14.30 4.29 -2.10
C PHE A 293 -14.64 4.62 -0.65
N ALA A 294 -13.65 4.51 0.22
CA ALA A 294 -13.68 4.98 1.59
C ALA A 294 -12.30 5.53 1.95
N MET A 295 -12.25 6.73 2.51
CA MET A 295 -11.03 7.43 2.90
C MET A 295 -11.10 7.78 4.38
N LEU A 296 -10.12 7.36 5.15
CA LEU A 296 -9.98 7.78 6.55
C LEU A 296 -9.43 9.21 6.60
N THR A 297 -10.11 10.09 7.36
CA THR A 297 -9.71 11.48 7.61
C THR A 297 -9.68 11.76 9.11
N ALA A 298 -9.25 12.97 9.51
CA ALA A 298 -9.25 13.38 10.91
C ALA A 298 -10.65 13.46 11.54
N HIS A 299 -11.69 13.58 10.72
CA HIS A 299 -13.06 13.79 11.19
C HIS A 299 -13.97 12.57 10.98
N GLY A 300 -13.51 11.53 10.27
CA GLY A 300 -14.41 10.47 9.85
C GLY A 300 -13.88 9.58 8.73
N ILE A 301 -14.77 8.76 8.19
CA ILE A 301 -14.57 7.99 6.97
C ILE A 301 -15.38 8.64 5.84
N TYR A 302 -14.68 9.23 4.86
CA TYR A 302 -15.27 9.83 3.68
C TYR A 302 -15.46 8.75 2.63
N ASN A 303 -16.72 8.40 2.33
CA ASN A 303 -17.02 7.27 1.47
C ASN A 303 -18.10 7.63 0.45
N GLY A 304 -18.15 6.87 -0.63
CA GLY A 304 -19.12 7.05 -1.67
C GLY A 304 -18.90 6.08 -2.83
N SER A 305 -19.54 6.39 -3.94
CA SER A 305 -19.40 5.68 -5.20
C SER A 305 -18.72 6.54 -6.26
N VAL A 306 -18.02 5.89 -7.18
CA VAL A 306 -17.42 6.54 -8.34
C VAL A 306 -18.23 6.16 -9.58
N LEU A 307 -18.82 7.16 -10.23
CA LEU A 307 -19.45 7.01 -11.53
C LEU A 307 -18.50 7.56 -12.60
N LEU A 308 -18.21 6.72 -13.59
CA LEU A 308 -17.38 7.11 -14.72
C LEU A 308 -18.30 7.48 -15.88
N SER A 309 -18.30 8.75 -16.26
CA SER A 309 -19.01 9.20 -17.46
C SER A 309 -18.06 9.16 -18.65
N GLY A 310 -18.38 8.34 -19.66
CA GLY A 310 -17.51 7.97 -20.77
C GLY A 310 -16.97 9.10 -21.66
N ALA A 311 -17.33 10.36 -21.41
CA ALA A 311 -16.87 11.49 -22.22
C ALA A 311 -15.89 12.45 -21.52
N SER A 312 -15.91 12.64 -20.19
CA SER A 312 -15.05 13.70 -19.59
C SER A 312 -14.95 13.74 -18.06
N GLY A 313 -15.62 12.85 -17.31
CA GLY A 313 -15.87 13.12 -15.90
C GLY A 313 -15.88 11.91 -15.00
N VAL A 314 -15.16 12.03 -13.89
CA VAL A 314 -15.37 11.21 -12.70
C VAL A 314 -16.37 11.97 -11.83
N ILE A 315 -17.48 11.33 -11.50
CA ILE A 315 -18.45 11.87 -10.54
C ILE A 315 -18.34 11.04 -9.26
N LEU A 316 -18.01 11.72 -8.16
CA LEU A 316 -18.14 11.12 -6.83
C LEU A 316 -19.61 11.20 -6.44
N ASP A 317 -20.34 10.10 -6.60
CA ASP A 317 -21.76 9.98 -6.28
C ASP A 317 -21.96 9.49 -4.86
N LYS A 318 -23.00 10.00 -4.18
CA LYS A 318 -23.36 9.66 -2.79
C LYS A 318 -22.21 9.81 -1.79
N ALA A 319 -21.28 10.74 -2.06
CA ALA A 319 -20.16 10.97 -1.18
C ALA A 319 -20.62 11.59 0.16
N ALA A 320 -20.26 10.97 1.28
CA ALA A 320 -20.68 11.36 2.61
C ALA A 320 -19.59 11.13 3.66
N MET A 321 -19.67 11.91 4.74
CA MET A 321 -18.77 11.79 5.90
C MET A 321 -19.44 10.96 7.00
N LEU A 322 -18.86 9.82 7.35
CA LEU A 322 -19.23 9.06 8.54
C LEU A 322 -18.32 9.47 9.70
N PRO A 323 -18.82 10.16 10.74
CA PRO A 323 -17.98 10.66 11.82
C PRO A 323 -17.42 9.52 12.69
N LEU A 324 -16.21 9.72 13.22
CA LEU A 324 -15.70 8.89 14.32
C LEU A 324 -16.38 9.39 15.60
N GLY A 325 -17.23 8.55 16.21
CA GLY A 325 -18.00 8.88 17.41
C GLY A 325 -17.16 9.09 18.66
#